data_AF-A0AAN6K1I7-F1
#
_entry.id   AF-A0AAN6K1I7-F1
#
_cell.length_a   1.000
_cell.length_b   1.000
_cell.length_c   1.000
_cell.angle_alpha   90.00
_cell.angle_beta   90.00
_cell.angle_gamma   90.00
#
_symmetry.space_group_name_H-M   'P 1'
#
loop_
_entity.id
_entity.type
_entity.pdbx_description
1 polymer ?
#
loop_
_entity_poly.entity_id
_entity_poly.type
_entity_poly.pdbx_seq_one_letter_code
_entity_poly.pdbx_strand_id
1 'polypeptide(L)'
;MQQINFGTQMEDPTKLQLMITWDSIKNDQDFMKTDGYGPFGQKLGTIIDGDISIVHADFKPEGALTKAFSAPVTEVATFYFNDEPPSDYVETVGKMDKALQGVDGYLGLAIGITHEKVEEGGIKGRAAVAAIGWQSKEAHMAFRETQSLKENIHLLRSSSKKVTMWHVQFMQSV
;
A
#
# COMPACT_ATOMS: atom_id res chain seq x y z
N MET A 1 -14.50 -8.74 4.55
CA MET A 1 -15.22 -7.45 4.45
C MET A 1 -14.78 -6.77 3.17
N GLN A 2 -15.71 -6.34 2.32
CA GLN A 2 -15.41 -5.58 1.11
C GLN A 2 -15.52 -4.09 1.41
N GLN A 3 -14.49 -3.32 1.12
CA GLN A 3 -14.44 -1.89 1.45
C GLN A 3 -13.68 -1.11 0.38
N ILE A 4 -14.15 0.09 0.08
CA ILE A 4 -13.47 1.03 -0.81
C ILE A 4 -12.96 2.21 0.03
N ASN A 5 -11.66 2.44 -0.02
CA ASN A 5 -11.01 3.62 0.52
C ASN A 5 -10.37 4.39 -0.63
N PHE A 6 -10.55 5.70 -0.68
CA PHE A 6 -10.00 6.53 -1.75
C PHE A 6 -9.54 7.90 -1.24
N GLY A 7 -8.60 8.50 -1.96
CA GLY A 7 -8.07 9.83 -1.67
C GLY A 7 -7.01 10.21 -2.70
N THR A 8 -6.60 11.48 -2.72
CA THR A 8 -5.51 11.93 -3.60
C THR A 8 -4.16 11.77 -2.89
N GLN A 9 -3.08 11.56 -3.66
CA GLN A 9 -1.73 11.52 -3.11
C GLN A 9 -1.35 12.91 -2.59
N MET A 10 -0.83 13.00 -1.36
CA MET A 10 -0.42 14.28 -0.78
C MET A 10 0.82 14.87 -1.46
N GLU A 11 1.66 14.03 -2.08
CA GLU A 11 2.83 14.42 -2.87
C GLU A 11 2.46 14.90 -4.27
N ASP A 12 1.35 14.40 -4.81
CA ASP A 12 0.84 14.76 -6.13
C ASP A 12 -0.69 14.69 -6.14
N PRO A 13 -1.38 15.79 -5.80
CA PRO A 13 -2.84 15.82 -5.68
C PRO A 13 -3.59 15.54 -6.99
N THR A 14 -2.88 15.49 -8.14
CA THR A 14 -3.48 15.10 -9.42
C THR A 14 -3.67 13.59 -9.55
N LYS A 15 -3.06 12.79 -8.66
CA LYS A 15 -3.15 11.34 -8.66
C LYS A 15 -4.14 10.83 -7.63
N LEU A 16 -5.13 10.09 -8.10
CA LEU A 16 -6.09 9.37 -7.26
C LEU A 16 -5.50 8.03 -6.80
N GLN A 17 -5.56 7.74 -5.50
CA GLN A 17 -5.33 6.42 -4.94
C GLN A 17 -6.68 5.78 -4.59
N LEU A 18 -6.92 4.59 -5.13
CA LEU A 18 -8.04 3.74 -4.77
C LEU A 18 -7.49 2.46 -4.12
N MET A 19 -8.06 2.07 -2.97
CA MET A 19 -7.78 0.82 -2.29
C MET A 19 -9.09 0.05 -2.13
N ILE A 20 -9.25 -1.01 -2.93
CA ILE A 20 -10.42 -1.89 -2.89
C ILE A 20 -10.02 -3.15 -2.12
N THR A 21 -10.62 -3.35 -0.96
CA THR A 21 -10.42 -4.56 -0.16
C THR A 21 -11.41 -5.60 -0.61
N TRP A 22 -10.91 -6.75 -1.04
CA TRP A 22 -11.70 -7.93 -1.37
C TRP A 22 -11.44 -9.05 -0.35
N ASP A 23 -12.41 -9.95 -0.17
CA ASP A 23 -12.20 -11.15 0.66
C ASP A 23 -11.14 -12.08 0.05
N SER A 24 -11.04 -12.11 -1.27
CA SER A 24 -9.99 -12.79 -2.02
C SER A 24 -9.86 -12.19 -3.43
N ILE A 25 -8.74 -12.43 -4.10
CA ILE A 25 -8.57 -12.08 -5.53
C ILE A 25 -9.64 -12.71 -6.42
N LYS A 26 -10.18 -13.87 -6.05
CA LYS A 26 -11.26 -14.52 -6.78
C LYS A 26 -12.55 -13.68 -6.75
N ASN A 27 -12.83 -12.97 -5.66
CA ASN A 27 -14.02 -12.12 -5.59
C ASN A 27 -13.94 -10.95 -6.58
N ASP A 28 -12.76 -10.33 -6.71
CA ASP A 28 -12.52 -9.31 -7.73
C ASP A 28 -12.70 -9.89 -9.14
N GLN A 29 -12.05 -11.01 -9.43
CA GLN A 29 -12.14 -11.69 -10.73
C GLN A 29 -13.56 -12.11 -11.08
N ASP A 30 -14.39 -12.46 -10.09
CA ASP A 30 -15.80 -12.77 -10.31
C ASP A 30 -16.62 -11.50 -10.55
N PHE A 31 -16.34 -10.40 -9.83
CA PHE A 31 -16.94 -9.09 -10.09
C PHE A 31 -16.64 -8.60 -11.51
N MET A 32 -15.41 -8.77 -11.99
CA MET A 32 -14.99 -8.42 -13.36
C MET A 32 -15.79 -9.12 -14.46
N LYS A 33 -16.44 -10.26 -14.15
CA LYS A 33 -17.26 -11.02 -15.09
C LYS A 33 -18.74 -10.62 -15.04
N THR A 34 -19.14 -9.76 -14.12
CA THR A 34 -20.52 -9.30 -13.99
C THR A 34 -20.82 -8.14 -14.94
N ASP A 35 -22.10 -7.97 -15.29
CA ASP A 35 -22.57 -6.84 -16.09
C ASP A 35 -22.32 -5.47 -15.42
N GLY A 36 -22.02 -5.46 -14.11
CA GLY A 36 -21.69 -4.26 -13.35
C GLY A 36 -20.28 -3.72 -13.59
N TYR A 37 -19.34 -4.54 -14.08
CA TYR A 37 -17.94 -4.13 -14.22
C TYR A 37 -17.74 -3.06 -15.30
N GLY A 38 -18.38 -3.21 -16.46
CA GLY A 38 -18.32 -2.23 -17.55
C GLY A 38 -18.81 -0.84 -17.13
N PRO A 39 -20.03 -0.70 -16.59
CA PRO A 39 -20.53 0.56 -16.05
C PRO A 39 -19.66 1.16 -14.93
N PHE A 40 -19.07 0.32 -14.07
CA PHE A 40 -18.13 0.77 -13.05
C PHE A 40 -16.88 1.41 -13.69
N GLY A 41 -16.26 0.72 -14.65
CA GLY A 41 -15.09 1.25 -15.37
C GLY A 41 -15.40 2.54 -16.15
N GLN A 42 -16.57 2.62 -16.79
CA GLN A 42 -16.99 3.84 -17.50
C GLN A 42 -17.12 5.04 -16.55
N LYS A 43 -17.72 4.84 -15.37
CA LYS A 43 -17.81 5.90 -14.36
C LYS A 43 -16.44 6.35 -13.88
N LEU A 44 -15.52 5.42 -13.56
CA LEU A 44 -14.16 5.76 -13.20
C LEU A 44 -13.42 6.52 -14.32
N GLY A 45 -13.62 6.12 -15.57
CA GLY A 45 -13.05 6.79 -16.74
C GLY A 45 -13.53 8.23 -16.96
N THR A 46 -14.63 8.66 -16.33
CA THR A 46 -15.04 10.08 -16.35
C THR A 46 -14.28 10.96 -15.36
N ILE A 47 -13.55 10.34 -14.42
CA ILE A 47 -12.82 11.02 -13.33
C ILE A 47 -11.32 11.00 -13.61
N ILE A 48 -10.82 9.94 -14.25
CA ILE A 48 -9.39 9.69 -14.46
C ILE A 48 -8.98 10.18 -15.84
N ASP A 49 -8.08 11.15 -15.88
CA ASP A 49 -7.38 11.61 -17.08
C ASP A 49 -5.94 11.11 -17.06
N GLY A 50 -5.71 9.88 -17.55
CA GLY A 50 -4.39 9.26 -17.59
C GLY A 50 -4.39 7.74 -17.43
N ASP A 51 -3.19 7.18 -17.28
CA ASP A 51 -2.97 5.75 -17.13
C ASP A 51 -3.45 5.22 -15.77
N ILE A 52 -4.07 4.05 -15.79
CA ILE A 52 -4.50 3.32 -14.59
C ILE A 52 -3.52 2.17 -14.34
N SER A 53 -2.99 2.11 -13.13
CA SER A 53 -2.19 0.97 -12.66
C SER A 53 -2.95 0.23 -11.56
N ILE A 54 -3.13 -1.08 -11.75
CA ILE A 54 -3.85 -1.96 -10.81
C ILE A 54 -2.91 -3.09 -10.42
N VAL A 55 -2.78 -3.33 -9.12
CA VAL A 55 -2.05 -4.46 -8.55
C VAL A 55 -2.86 -5.07 -7.41
N HIS A 56 -2.75 -6.38 -7.23
CA HIS A 56 -3.37 -7.10 -6.13
C HIS A 56 -2.29 -7.58 -5.18
N ALA A 57 -2.51 -7.49 -3.87
CA ALA A 57 -1.59 -8.01 -2.87
C ALA A 57 -2.34 -8.60 -1.68
N ASP A 58 -1.85 -9.73 -1.17
CA ASP A 58 -2.41 -10.38 0.01
C ASP A 58 -1.77 -9.77 1.27
N PHE A 59 -2.44 -8.78 1.85
CA PHE A 59 -1.92 -8.05 3.01
C PHE A 59 -1.89 -8.91 4.29
N LYS A 60 -0.78 -8.79 5.02
CA LYS A 60 -0.54 -9.42 6.32
C LYS A 60 -0.06 -8.39 7.35
N PRO A 61 -0.28 -8.65 8.66
CA PRO A 61 -1.16 -9.70 9.19
C PRO A 61 -2.64 -9.38 8.91
N GLU A 62 -3.51 -10.38 9.10
CA GLU A 62 -4.95 -10.20 8.90
C GLU A 62 -5.49 -9.07 9.80
N GLY A 63 -6.36 -8.21 9.23
CA GLY A 63 -6.91 -7.04 9.92
C GLY A 63 -5.98 -5.83 10.04
N ALA A 64 -4.68 -5.95 9.72
CA ALA A 64 -3.75 -4.81 9.78
C ALA A 64 -4.09 -3.73 8.74
N LEU A 65 -4.58 -4.14 7.56
CA LEU A 65 -4.94 -3.22 6.49
C LEU A 65 -6.04 -2.23 6.91
N THR A 66 -7.07 -2.72 7.61
CA THR A 66 -8.15 -1.89 8.15
C THR A 66 -7.63 -0.86 9.14
N LYS A 67 -6.66 -1.23 9.99
CA LYS A 67 -6.02 -0.29 10.92
C LYS A 67 -5.23 0.78 10.16
N ALA A 68 -4.43 0.38 9.18
CA ALA A 68 -3.63 1.30 8.37
C ALA A 68 -4.50 2.34 7.63
N PHE A 69 -5.65 1.93 7.07
CA PHE A 69 -6.59 2.83 6.39
C PHE A 69 -7.48 3.66 7.33
N SER A 70 -7.57 3.27 8.60
CA SER A 70 -8.29 4.05 9.62
C SER A 70 -7.42 5.13 10.27
N ALA A 71 -6.12 5.15 9.95
CA ALA A 71 -5.21 6.20 10.37
C ALA A 71 -5.58 7.54 9.72
N PRO A 72 -5.33 8.69 10.37
CA PRO A 72 -5.52 10.00 9.75
C PRO A 72 -4.77 10.17 8.43
N VAL A 73 -3.57 9.59 8.33
CA VAL A 73 -2.78 9.51 7.11
C VAL A 73 -2.26 8.09 6.94
N THR A 74 -2.36 7.56 5.72
CA THR A 74 -1.72 6.29 5.35
C THR A 74 -0.58 6.56 4.37
N GLU A 75 0.61 6.08 4.67
CA GLU A 75 1.67 5.92 3.67
C GLU A 75 1.42 4.65 2.87
N VAL A 76 1.40 4.78 1.54
CA VAL A 76 1.42 3.67 0.61
C VAL A 76 2.81 3.62 0.00
N ALA A 77 3.55 2.53 0.26
CA ALA A 77 4.91 2.36 -0.24
C ALA A 77 5.03 1.07 -1.06
N THR A 78 5.68 1.15 -2.23
CA THR A 78 5.95 0.00 -3.08
C THR A 78 7.45 -0.25 -3.16
N PHE A 79 7.87 -1.48 -2.83
CA PHE A 79 9.25 -1.95 -2.87
C PHE A 79 9.42 -2.87 -4.08
N TYR A 80 10.31 -2.49 -5.00
CA TYR A 80 10.49 -3.18 -6.27
C TYR A 80 11.72 -4.10 -6.23
N PHE A 81 11.57 -5.30 -6.78
CA PHE A 81 12.60 -6.32 -6.83
C PHE A 81 12.82 -6.76 -8.29
N ASN A 82 14.03 -7.23 -8.59
CA ASN A 82 14.24 -8.02 -9.80
C ASN A 82 13.68 -9.41 -9.53
N ASP A 83 12.72 -9.83 -10.36
CA ASP A 83 11.96 -11.07 -10.22
C ASP A 83 11.04 -11.15 -9.00
N GLU A 84 11.55 -11.50 -7.82
CA GLU A 84 10.75 -11.84 -6.65
C GLU A 84 11.36 -11.25 -5.36
N PRO A 85 10.54 -10.76 -4.41
CA PRO A 85 10.99 -10.47 -3.05
C PRO A 85 11.52 -11.74 -2.35
N PRO A 86 12.37 -11.60 -1.32
CA PRO A 86 12.76 -12.75 -0.48
C PRO A 86 11.54 -13.49 0.06
N SER A 87 11.60 -14.83 0.15
CA SER A 87 10.46 -15.64 0.57
C SER A 87 10.01 -15.37 2.01
N ASP A 88 10.91 -14.88 2.85
CA ASP A 88 10.66 -14.48 4.24
C ASP A 88 10.34 -12.98 4.38
N TYR A 89 10.21 -12.23 3.28
CA TYR A 89 10.15 -10.77 3.30
C TYR A 89 8.98 -10.24 4.15
N VAL A 90 7.79 -10.81 4.01
CA VAL A 90 6.60 -10.42 4.80
C VAL A 90 6.83 -10.65 6.30
N GLU A 91 7.46 -11.76 6.69
CA GLU A 91 7.80 -12.04 8.09
C GLU A 91 8.85 -11.06 8.61
N THR A 92 9.86 -10.76 7.80
CA THR A 92 10.93 -9.81 8.12
C THR A 92 10.38 -8.39 8.29
N VAL A 93 9.45 -7.95 7.44
CA VAL A 93 8.74 -6.68 7.61
C VAL A 93 7.84 -6.70 8.86
N GLY A 94 7.29 -7.86 9.23
CA GLY A 94 6.57 -8.01 10.51
C GLY A 94 7.43 -7.72 11.75
N LYS A 95 8.77 -7.81 11.66
CA LYS A 95 9.69 -7.39 12.74
C LYS A 95 9.77 -5.86 12.84
N MET A 96 9.62 -5.15 11.71
CA MET A 96 9.51 -3.68 11.69
C MET A 96 8.28 -3.22 12.45
N ASP A 97 7.11 -3.80 12.15
CA ASP A 97 5.85 -3.43 12.84
C ASP A 97 5.97 -3.56 14.36
N LYS A 98 6.66 -4.62 14.84
CA LYS A 98 6.96 -4.81 16.27
C LYS A 98 7.93 -3.75 16.82
N ALA A 99 8.99 -3.43 16.07
CA ALA A 99 9.98 -2.43 16.48
C ALA A 99 9.40 -1.00 16.54
N LEU A 100 8.32 -0.74 15.79
CA LEU A 100 7.64 0.55 15.76
C LEU A 100 6.50 0.68 16.77
N GLN A 101 6.15 -0.38 17.49
CA GLN A 101 5.15 -0.27 18.56
C GLN A 101 5.59 0.75 19.62
N GLY A 102 4.77 1.76 19.87
CA GLY A 102 5.06 2.84 20.81
C GLY A 102 5.91 3.99 20.23
N VAL A 103 6.31 3.93 18.96
CA VAL A 103 6.87 5.09 18.26
C VAL A 103 5.78 6.14 18.10
N ASP A 104 6.10 7.39 18.45
CA ASP A 104 5.16 8.49 18.35
C ASP A 104 4.66 8.68 16.91
N GLY A 105 3.36 8.88 16.76
CA GLY A 105 2.72 9.04 15.45
C GLY A 105 2.48 7.75 14.65
N TYR A 106 3.09 6.61 14.98
CA TYR A 106 2.93 5.35 14.25
C TYR A 106 1.64 4.61 14.67
N LEU A 107 0.87 4.12 13.70
CA LEU A 107 -0.45 3.51 13.93
C LEU A 107 -0.62 2.09 13.35
N GLY A 108 0.44 1.52 12.78
CA GLY A 108 0.48 0.13 12.34
C GLY A 108 0.91 -0.04 10.88
N LEU A 109 1.25 -1.27 10.52
CA LEU A 109 1.73 -1.63 9.18
C LEU A 109 1.02 -2.88 8.66
N ALA A 110 0.64 -2.84 7.39
CA ALA A 110 0.26 -4.01 6.60
C ALA A 110 1.17 -4.12 5.39
N ILE A 111 1.56 -5.34 5.01
CA ILE A 111 2.41 -5.60 3.84
C ILE A 111 1.88 -6.80 3.05
N GLY A 112 1.93 -6.73 1.73
CA GLY A 112 1.62 -7.86 0.85
C GLY A 112 2.57 -7.90 -0.35
N ILE A 113 2.78 -9.10 -0.91
CA ILE A 113 3.47 -9.26 -2.20
C ILE A 113 2.44 -9.20 -3.32
N THR A 114 2.78 -8.50 -4.41
CA THR A 114 1.87 -8.38 -5.55
C THR A 114 1.63 -9.73 -6.22
N HIS A 115 0.45 -9.94 -6.81
CA HIS A 115 0.19 -11.10 -7.66
C HIS A 115 0.79 -10.89 -9.06
N GLU A 116 0.75 -9.65 -9.54
CA GLU A 116 1.31 -9.21 -10.81
C GLU A 116 2.80 -8.93 -10.73
N LYS A 117 3.48 -9.07 -11.87
CA LYS A 117 4.79 -8.43 -12.07
C LYS A 117 4.58 -6.97 -12.45
N VAL A 118 5.25 -6.08 -11.75
CA VAL A 118 5.27 -4.64 -12.00
C VAL A 118 6.60 -4.23 -12.62
N GLU A 119 6.62 -3.08 -13.28
CA GLU A 119 7.83 -2.51 -13.87
C GLU A 119 7.93 -1.03 -13.48
N GLU A 120 9.07 -0.64 -12.90
CA GLU A 120 9.30 0.73 -12.46
C GLU A 120 10.77 1.09 -12.64
N GLY A 121 11.06 2.06 -13.51
CA GLY A 121 12.43 2.50 -13.80
C GLY A 121 13.37 1.38 -14.26
N GLY A 122 12.87 0.42 -15.04
CA GLY A 122 13.65 -0.74 -15.54
C GLY A 122 13.81 -1.89 -14.55
N ILE A 123 13.25 -1.78 -13.33
CA ILE A 123 13.17 -2.89 -12.36
C ILE A 123 11.87 -3.65 -12.63
N LYS A 124 11.97 -4.97 -12.87
CA LYS A 124 10.83 -5.81 -13.26
C LYS A 124 10.74 -7.06 -12.38
N GLY A 125 9.58 -7.28 -11.80
CA GLY A 125 9.33 -8.40 -10.89
C GLY A 125 8.05 -8.21 -10.09
N ARG A 126 7.74 -9.13 -9.16
CA ARG A 126 6.76 -8.86 -8.12
C ARG A 126 7.31 -7.82 -7.15
N ALA A 127 6.43 -6.96 -6.68
CA ALA A 127 6.76 -5.95 -5.69
C ALA A 127 6.15 -6.32 -4.34
N ALA A 128 6.56 -5.62 -3.30
CA ALA A 128 5.85 -5.62 -2.03
C ALA A 128 5.19 -4.26 -1.82
N VAL A 129 3.92 -4.25 -1.43
CA VAL A 129 3.15 -3.03 -1.15
C VAL A 129 2.89 -2.97 0.35
N ALA A 130 3.29 -1.87 0.97
CA ALA A 130 3.05 -1.56 2.36
C ALA A 130 1.98 -0.46 2.49
N ALA A 131 1.07 -0.63 3.44
CA ALA A 131 0.20 0.42 3.94
C ALA A 131 0.59 0.68 5.41
N ILE A 132 1.01 1.90 5.72
CA ILE A 132 1.52 2.28 7.04
C ILE A 132 0.68 3.43 7.58
N GLY A 133 0.06 3.23 8.74
CA GLY A 133 -0.76 4.24 9.39
C GLY A 133 0.09 5.24 10.18
N TRP A 134 -0.21 6.52 10.00
CA TRP A 134 0.43 7.65 10.67
C TRP A 134 -0.60 8.64 11.20
N GLN A 135 -0.29 9.29 12.33
CA GLN A 135 -1.11 10.40 12.86
C GLN A 135 -1.11 11.61 11.92
N SER A 136 0.00 11.86 11.21
CA SER A 136 0.09 12.85 10.15
C SER A 136 1.29 12.54 9.23
N LYS A 137 1.36 13.23 8.08
CA LYS A 137 2.54 13.19 7.20
C LYS A 137 3.77 13.69 7.94
N GLU A 138 3.64 14.74 8.75
CA GLU A 138 4.72 15.34 9.52
C GLU A 138 5.24 14.37 10.57
N ALA A 139 4.38 13.56 11.20
CA ALA A 139 4.77 12.53 12.14
C ALA A 139 5.66 11.47 11.47
N HIS A 140 5.29 11.01 10.27
CA HIS A 140 6.16 10.13 9.48
C HIS A 140 7.49 10.83 9.15
N MET A 141 7.45 12.06 8.63
CA MET A 141 8.67 12.76 8.25
C MET A 141 9.61 12.98 9.44
N ALA A 142 9.08 13.26 10.63
CA ALA A 142 9.86 13.35 11.86
C ALA A 142 10.44 11.99 12.28
N PHE A 143 9.64 10.92 12.19
CA PHE A 143 10.12 9.56 12.44
C PHE A 143 11.32 9.18 11.57
N ARG A 144 11.38 9.68 10.33
CA ARG A 144 12.50 9.38 9.41
C ARG A 144 13.86 9.85 9.88
N GLU A 145 13.90 10.84 10.76
CA GLU A 145 15.13 11.38 11.33
C GLU A 145 15.58 10.62 12.60
N THR A 146 14.74 9.72 13.11
CA THR A 146 15.00 9.00 14.36
C THR A 146 16.03 7.88 14.21
N GLN A 147 16.69 7.56 15.31
CA GLN A 147 17.59 6.41 15.40
C GLN A 147 16.82 5.08 15.21
N SER A 148 15.56 5.01 15.66
CA SER A 148 14.70 3.85 15.47
C SER A 148 14.53 3.50 13.99
N LEU A 149 14.29 4.49 13.11
CA LEU A 149 14.27 4.20 11.68
C LEU A 149 15.63 3.73 11.17
N LYS A 150 16.73 4.41 11.53
CA LYS A 150 18.08 4.06 11.04
C LYS A 150 18.45 2.62 11.37
N GLU A 151 18.06 2.15 12.55
CA GLU A 151 18.33 0.78 13.01
C GLU A 151 17.44 -0.24 12.31
N ASN A 152 16.20 0.10 11.94
CA ASN A 152 15.22 -0.88 11.45
C ASN A 152 14.89 -0.77 9.95
N ILE A 153 15.27 0.29 9.24
CA ILE A 153 14.93 0.52 7.83
C ILE A 153 15.38 -0.62 6.90
N HIS A 154 16.42 -1.34 7.28
CA HIS A 154 16.91 -2.50 6.54
C HIS A 154 15.88 -3.64 6.48
N LEU A 155 14.97 -3.75 7.46
CA LEU A 155 13.88 -4.72 7.48
C LEU A 155 12.85 -4.44 6.38
N LEU A 156 12.59 -3.15 6.10
CA LEU A 156 11.72 -2.72 5.01
C LEU A 156 12.43 -2.75 3.66
N ARG A 157 13.61 -2.13 3.55
CA ARG A 157 14.29 -2.03 2.26
C ARG A 157 14.86 -3.35 1.77
N SER A 158 15.36 -4.21 2.67
CA SER A 158 15.95 -5.51 2.35
C SER A 158 16.78 -5.46 1.06
N SER A 159 16.51 -6.35 0.10
CA SER A 159 17.15 -6.40 -1.22
C SER A 159 16.45 -5.59 -2.32
N SER A 160 15.43 -4.78 -1.98
CA SER A 160 14.68 -3.98 -2.95
C SER A 160 15.61 -3.02 -3.72
N LYS A 161 15.33 -2.85 -5.00
CA LYS A 161 16.13 -2.03 -5.93
C LYS A 161 15.61 -0.61 -6.02
N LYS A 162 14.31 -0.43 -5.78
CA LYS A 162 13.66 0.88 -5.79
C LYS A 162 12.51 0.88 -4.79
N VAL A 163 12.20 2.07 -4.29
CA VAL A 163 11.03 2.32 -3.45
C VAL A 163 10.32 3.55 -3.97
N THR A 164 9.01 3.46 -4.15
CA THR A 164 8.13 4.61 -4.33
C THR A 164 7.21 4.70 -3.12
N MET A 165 6.84 5.89 -2.70
CA MET A 165 5.91 6.09 -1.60
C MET A 165 5.19 7.43 -1.72
N TRP A 166 4.00 7.47 -1.16
CA TRP A 166 3.20 8.68 -1.01
C TRP A 166 2.26 8.53 0.19
N HIS A 167 1.73 9.64 0.65
CA HIS A 167 0.74 9.69 1.72
C HIS A 167 -0.66 9.92 1.13
N VAL A 168 -1.66 9.34 1.76
CA VAL A 168 -3.06 9.51 1.39
C VAL A 168 -3.87 9.72 2.66
N GLN A 169 -4.76 10.72 2.63
CA GLN A 169 -5.85 10.82 3.60
C GLN A 169 -7.04 10.11 3.00
N PHE A 170 -7.28 8.87 3.41
CA PHE A 170 -8.38 8.09 2.87
C PHE A 170 -9.71 8.61 3.41
N MET A 171 -10.64 8.89 2.50
CA MET A 171 -12.03 9.08 2.83
C MET A 171 -12.64 7.70 3.11
N GLN A 172 -13.19 7.52 4.31
CA GLN A 172 -14.01 6.35 4.58
C GLN A 172 -15.33 6.52 3.82
N SER A 173 -15.66 5.54 2.98
CA SER A 173 -17.01 5.45 2.42
C SER A 173 -17.98 5.18 3.58
N VAL A 174 -18.97 6.07 3.73
CA VAL A 174 -20.08 5.94 4.70
C VAL A 174 -21.08 4.90 4.21
#